data_AF-H9F3G7-F1
#
_entry.id   AF-H9F3G7-F1
#
_cell.length_a   1.000
_cell.length_b   1.000
_cell.length_c   1.000
_cell.angle_alpha   90.00
_cell.angle_beta   90.00
_cell.angle_gamma   90.00
#
_symmetry.space_group_name_H-M   'P 1'
#
loop_
_entity.id
_entity.type
_entity.pdbx_description
1 polymer ?
#
loop_
_entity_poly.entity_id
_entity_poly.type
_entity_poly.pdbx_seq_one_letter_code
_entity_poly.pdbx_strand_id
1 'polypeptide(L)'
;NIENGHVKLIVIHLKNNREHLPLIGKVGLSWKTDILDGCIKSCSMMDVTLLDEHGKPFWCFSSPVCMRSPATPADGPSFLGQTYSVDYVDAEGRVHVELVWIRETEEYLIVNLVLYLSIAKINRWFGTEY
;
A
#
# COMPACT_ATOMS: atom_id res chain seq x y z
N ASN A 1 -16.35 -2.56 -11.99
CA ASN A 1 -15.42 -2.64 -10.83
C ASN A 1 -15.36 -4.02 -10.18
N ILE A 2 -16.18 -4.99 -10.57
CA ILE A 2 -15.99 -6.39 -10.17
C ILE A 2 -15.16 -7.10 -11.25
N GLU A 3 -14.02 -7.65 -10.87
CA GLU A 3 -13.13 -8.43 -11.74
C GLU A 3 -12.55 -9.59 -10.94
N ASN A 4 -12.57 -10.81 -11.50
CA ASN A 4 -11.98 -12.01 -10.91
C ASN A 4 -12.39 -12.27 -9.44
N GLY A 5 -13.68 -12.09 -9.13
CA GLY A 5 -14.21 -12.31 -7.78
C GLY A 5 -13.85 -11.22 -6.77
N HIS A 6 -13.32 -10.07 -7.22
CA HIS A 6 -12.95 -8.96 -6.37
C HIS A 6 -13.58 -7.64 -6.81
N VAL A 7 -13.94 -6.79 -5.85
CA VAL A 7 -14.32 -5.40 -6.08
C VAL A 7 -13.07 -4.53 -5.99
N LYS A 8 -12.79 -3.76 -7.04
CA LYS A 8 -11.72 -2.77 -7.10
C LYS A 8 -12.16 -1.43 -6.52
N LEU A 9 -11.44 -0.93 -5.54
CA LEU A 9 -11.59 0.40 -4.94
C LEU A 9 -10.32 1.21 -5.20
N ILE A 10 -10.46 2.37 -5.83
CA ILE A 10 -9.35 3.31 -6.04
C ILE A 10 -9.46 4.38 -4.96
N VAL A 11 -8.51 4.39 -4.03
CA VAL A 11 -8.48 5.32 -2.88
C VAL A 11 -7.69 6.57 -3.21
N ILE A 12 -6.55 6.41 -3.91
CA ILE A 12 -5.76 7.50 -4.47
C ILE A 12 -5.55 7.17 -5.94
N HIS A 13 -5.92 8.10 -6.81
CA HIS A 13 -5.88 7.88 -8.25
C HIS A 13 -4.62 8.48 -8.88
N LEU A 14 -3.87 7.66 -9.63
CA LEU A 14 -2.61 8.04 -10.30
C LEU A 14 -2.69 9.37 -11.08
N LYS A 15 -3.79 9.57 -11.82
CA LYS A 15 -3.99 10.76 -12.66
C LYS A 15 -4.54 11.99 -11.91
N ASN A 16 -4.89 11.87 -10.62
CA ASN A 16 -5.42 12.98 -9.83
C ASN A 16 -4.38 13.45 -8.81
N ASN A 17 -3.54 14.40 -9.22
CA ASN A 17 -2.44 14.91 -8.39
C ASN A 17 -2.89 15.54 -7.06
N ARG A 18 -4.18 15.90 -6.91
CA ARG A 18 -4.71 16.48 -5.66
C ARG A 18 -4.94 15.43 -4.57
N GLU A 19 -4.98 14.15 -4.93
CA GLU A 19 -5.16 13.02 -4.00
C GLU A 19 -3.82 12.46 -3.53
N HIS A 20 -2.69 12.89 -4.10
CA HIS A 20 -1.38 12.37 -3.73
C HIS A 20 -1.01 12.81 -2.32
N LEU A 21 -0.48 11.87 -1.52
CA LEU A 21 -0.18 12.10 -0.11
C LEU A 21 1.28 11.77 0.21
N PRO A 22 1.97 12.59 1.02
CA PRO A 22 3.31 12.26 1.48
C PRO A 22 3.28 11.09 2.46
N LEU A 23 4.19 10.14 2.26
CA LEU A 23 4.47 9.06 3.20
C LEU A 23 5.44 9.58 4.26
N ILE A 24 4.90 9.90 5.43
CA ILE A 24 5.68 10.45 6.55
C ILE A 24 6.26 9.30 7.38
N GLY A 25 7.58 9.25 7.51
CA GLY A 25 8.28 8.41 8.49
C GLY A 25 9.46 7.60 7.93
N LYS A 26 10.54 7.48 8.72
CA LYS A 26 11.60 6.49 8.53
C LYS A 26 11.49 5.49 9.67
N VAL A 27 11.13 4.23 9.39
CA VAL A 27 11.08 3.18 10.43
C VAL A 27 12.39 2.38 10.38
N GLY A 28 13.20 2.52 11.43
CA GLY A 28 14.38 1.68 11.68
C GLY A 28 14.17 0.86 12.94
N LEU A 29 14.50 -0.43 12.91
CA LEU A 29 14.43 -1.31 14.08
C LEU A 29 15.85 -1.77 14.43
N SER A 30 16.36 -1.33 15.57
CA SER A 30 17.64 -1.82 16.12
C SER A 30 17.40 -3.12 16.90
N TRP A 31 18.30 -4.10 16.79
CA TRP A 31 18.27 -5.30 17.64
C TRP A 31 19.66 -5.62 18.18
N LYS A 32 19.72 -6.20 19.37
CA LYS A 32 20.97 -6.57 20.05
C LYS A 32 20.80 -7.91 20.74
N THR A 33 21.84 -8.74 20.67
CA THR A 33 22.02 -9.96 21.48
C THR A 33 23.27 -9.84 22.33
N ASP A 34 23.48 -10.79 23.25
CA ASP A 34 24.63 -10.77 24.19
C ASP A 34 25.99 -10.91 23.52
N ILE A 35 26.04 -11.35 22.25
CA ILE A 35 27.26 -11.68 21.51
C ILE A 35 27.38 -10.88 20.20
N LEU A 36 26.26 -10.39 19.65
CA LEU A 36 26.20 -9.65 18.39
C LEU A 36 25.28 -8.44 18.51
N ASP A 37 25.72 -7.31 17.97
CA ASP A 37 24.93 -6.11 17.74
C ASP A 37 24.75 -5.86 16.23
N GLY A 38 23.55 -5.41 15.86
CA GLY A 38 23.20 -5.14 14.46
C GLY A 38 22.06 -4.12 14.35
N CYS A 39 21.82 -3.62 13.14
CA CYS A 39 20.72 -2.71 12.86
C CYS A 39 19.95 -3.22 11.64
N ILE A 40 18.64 -3.49 11.79
CA ILE A 40 17.77 -3.68 10.63
C ILE A 40 17.49 -2.29 10.07
N LYS A 41 18.15 -1.99 8.96
CA LYS A 41 17.87 -0.81 8.16
C LYS A 41 16.69 -1.12 7.24
N SER A 42 15.78 -0.15 7.11
CA SER A 42 14.69 -0.18 6.12
C SER A 42 13.65 -1.29 6.33
N CYS A 43 13.05 -1.35 7.52
CA CYS A 43 11.88 -2.20 7.76
C CYS A 43 10.60 -1.44 7.38
N SER A 44 9.93 -1.87 6.31
CA SER A 44 8.63 -1.31 5.89
C SER A 44 7.49 -2.18 6.40
N MET A 45 6.65 -1.60 7.25
CA MET A 45 5.39 -2.20 7.68
C MET A 45 4.24 -1.47 7.02
N MET A 46 3.21 -2.22 6.60
CA MET A 46 1.94 -1.66 6.19
C MET A 46 0.89 -2.06 7.22
N ASP A 47 0.19 -1.06 7.74
CA ASP A 47 -0.94 -1.22 8.64
C ASP A 47 -2.16 -0.56 7.99
N VAL A 48 -3.22 -1.33 7.78
CA VAL A 48 -4.44 -0.88 7.08
C VAL A 48 -5.64 -1.27 7.90
N THR A 49 -6.52 -0.31 8.12
CA THR A 49 -7.87 -0.52 8.66
C THR A 49 -8.88 0.13 7.74
N LEU A 50 -9.65 -0.70 7.04
CA LEU A 50 -10.78 -0.27 6.23
C LEU A 50 -12.05 -0.35 7.08
N LEU A 51 -12.79 0.74 7.15
CA LEU A 51 -14.06 0.84 7.88
C LEU A 51 -15.24 0.70 6.93
N ASP A 52 -16.34 0.14 7.43
CA ASP A 52 -17.64 0.24 6.76
C ASP A 52 -18.30 1.61 6.98
N GLU A 53 -19.47 1.81 6.39
CA GLU A 53 -20.25 3.05 6.48
C GLU A 53 -20.67 3.43 7.92
N HIS A 54 -20.67 2.47 8.85
CA HIS A 54 -20.99 2.68 10.26
C HIS A 54 -19.71 2.90 11.09
N GLY A 55 -18.55 3.00 10.46
CA GLY A 55 -17.25 3.14 11.13
C GLY A 55 -16.75 1.84 11.77
N LYS A 56 -17.33 0.68 11.46
CA LYS A 56 -16.88 -0.60 12.00
C LYS A 56 -15.71 -1.14 11.18
N PRO A 57 -14.68 -1.75 11.81
CA PRO A 57 -13.59 -2.36 11.08
C PRO A 57 -14.06 -3.52 10.19
N PHE A 58 -14.00 -3.30 8.88
CA PHE A 58 -14.40 -4.25 7.85
C PHE A 58 -13.22 -5.14 7.41
N TRP A 59 -12.02 -4.55 7.29
CA TRP A 59 -10.80 -5.28 6.98
C TRP A 59 -9.59 -4.63 7.66
N CYS A 60 -8.85 -5.42 8.43
CA CYS A 60 -7.67 -4.98 9.14
C CYS A 60 -6.52 -5.95 8.91
N PHE A 61 -5.32 -5.41 8.66
CA PHE A 61 -4.09 -6.20 8.70
C PHE A 61 -2.89 -5.31 9.02
N SER A 62 -1.86 -5.94 9.58
CA SER A 62 -0.53 -5.34 9.75
C SER A 62 0.51 -6.37 9.29
N SER A 63 1.35 -6.01 8.32
CA SER A 63 2.32 -6.95 7.74
C SER A 63 3.60 -6.25 7.31
N PRO A 64 4.77 -6.92 7.40
CA PRO A 64 5.94 -6.50 6.67
C PRO A 64 5.65 -6.53 5.17
N VAL A 65 6.14 -5.52 4.47
CA VAL A 65 5.97 -5.37 3.02
C VAL A 65 7.30 -5.01 2.38
N CYS A 66 7.43 -5.37 1.09
CA CYS A 66 8.61 -5.06 0.31
C CYS A 66 8.30 -3.93 -0.67
N MET A 67 9.11 -2.88 -0.64
CA MET A 67 9.10 -1.81 -1.62
C MET A 67 9.98 -2.23 -2.81
N ARG A 68 9.39 -2.33 -4.00
CA ARG A 68 10.06 -2.80 -5.21
C ARG A 68 10.20 -1.66 -6.21
N SER A 69 11.39 -1.45 -6.75
CA SER A 69 11.56 -0.62 -7.95
C SER A 69 11.14 -1.42 -9.19
N PRO A 70 10.57 -0.78 -10.23
CA PRO A 70 10.31 -1.48 -11.48
C PRO A 70 11.63 -1.99 -12.09
N ALA A 71 11.60 -3.19 -12.67
CA ALA A 71 12.77 -3.83 -13.28
C ALA A 71 13.28 -3.07 -14.52
N THR A 72 12.39 -2.33 -15.17
CA THR A 72 12.69 -1.48 -16.32
C THR A 72 12.31 -0.05 -15.97
N PRO A 73 13.16 0.96 -16.20
CA PRO A 73 12.74 2.35 -16.12
C PRO A 73 11.52 2.53 -17.01
N ALA A 74 10.42 3.05 -16.48
CA ALA A 74 9.26 3.32 -17.30
C ALA A 74 9.66 4.35 -18.36
N ASP A 75 9.36 4.10 -19.65
CA ASP A 75 9.47 5.07 -20.75
C ASP A 75 8.47 6.26 -20.62
N GLY A 76 7.99 6.50 -19.40
CA GLY A 76 7.09 7.58 -19.04
C GLY A 76 7.83 8.89 -18.77
N PRO A 77 7.09 10.01 -18.65
CA PRO A 77 7.70 11.32 -18.50
C PRO A 77 8.62 11.34 -17.28
N SER A 78 9.89 11.66 -17.51
CA SER A 78 11.00 11.70 -16.54
C SER A 78 10.81 12.67 -15.37
N PHE A 79 9.63 13.27 -15.21
CA PHE A 79 9.33 14.37 -14.30
C PHE A 79 8.94 13.92 -12.89
N LEU A 80 8.59 12.64 -12.69
CA LEU A 80 8.12 12.17 -11.39
C LEU A 80 9.25 11.65 -10.48
N GLY A 81 10.43 11.27 -11.01
CA GLY A 81 11.48 10.66 -10.19
C GLY A 81 11.39 9.14 -10.12
N GLN A 82 12.15 8.51 -9.21
CA GLN A 82 12.18 7.05 -9.10
C GLN A 82 10.86 6.52 -8.54
N THR A 83 10.22 5.59 -9.26
CA THR A 83 8.96 4.97 -8.84
C THR A 83 9.20 3.65 -8.11
N TYR A 84 8.25 3.31 -7.24
CA TYR A 84 8.25 2.08 -6.46
C TYR A 84 6.83 1.53 -6.32
N SER A 85 6.70 0.21 -6.16
CA SER A 85 5.45 -0.44 -5.82
C SER A 85 5.53 -1.20 -4.51
N VAL A 86 4.40 -1.27 -3.80
CA VAL A 86 4.22 -2.08 -2.60
C VAL A 86 2.93 -2.87 -2.76
N ASP A 87 3.01 -4.18 -2.57
CA ASP A 87 1.87 -5.09 -2.71
C ASP A 87 1.65 -5.88 -1.42
N TYR A 88 0.39 -6.06 -1.06
CA TYR A 88 -0.07 -6.97 -0.01
C TYR A 88 -1.20 -7.84 -0.52
N VAL A 89 -1.29 -9.09 -0.06
CA VAL A 89 -2.38 -10.01 -0.35
C VAL A 89 -2.63 -10.93 0.83
N ASP A 90 -3.91 -11.16 1.14
CA ASP A 90 -4.39 -12.17 2.07
C ASP A 90 -5.64 -12.88 1.48
N ALA A 91 -6.35 -13.64 2.32
CA ALA A 91 -7.56 -14.34 1.91
C ALA A 91 -8.76 -13.41 1.63
N GLU A 92 -8.73 -12.18 2.14
CA GLU A 92 -9.83 -11.23 2.18
C GLU A 92 -9.69 -10.15 1.10
N GLY A 93 -8.46 -9.86 0.65
CA GLY A 93 -8.19 -8.93 -0.42
C GLY A 93 -6.71 -8.71 -0.73
N ARG A 94 -6.45 -7.68 -1.52
CA ARG A 94 -5.11 -7.21 -1.89
C ARG A 94 -5.04 -5.69 -1.87
N VAL A 95 -3.87 -5.18 -1.55
CA VAL A 95 -3.52 -3.76 -1.59
C VAL A 95 -2.39 -3.57 -2.58
N HIS A 96 -2.51 -2.55 -3.42
CA HIS A 96 -1.45 -2.10 -4.32
C HIS A 96 -1.21 -0.61 -4.10
N VAL A 97 0.06 -0.25 -3.87
CA VAL A 97 0.48 1.14 -3.69
C VAL A 97 1.58 1.44 -4.70
N GLU A 98 1.47 2.58 -5.38
CA GLU A 98 2.57 3.17 -6.15
C GLU A 98 3.06 4.41 -5.44
N LEU A 99 4.39 4.48 -5.33
CA LEU A 99 5.11 5.54 -4.66
C LEU A 99 6.09 6.20 -5.64
N VAL A 100 6.35 7.47 -5.40
CA VAL A 100 7.29 8.27 -6.15
C VAL A 100 8.24 8.96 -5.18
N TRP A 101 9.55 8.83 -5.39
CA TRP A 101 10.55 9.55 -4.61
C TRP A 101 10.77 10.96 -5.16
N ILE A 102 10.48 11.97 -4.34
CA ILE A 102 10.70 13.38 -4.66
C ILE A 102 12.04 13.81 -4.09
N ARG A 103 12.98 14.18 -4.95
CA ARG A 103 14.34 14.52 -4.53
C ARG A 103 14.39 15.87 -3.81
N GLU A 104 13.54 16.80 -4.20
CA GLU A 104 13.50 18.17 -3.71
C GLU A 104 13.07 18.25 -2.24
N THR A 105 12.12 17.39 -1.84
CA THR A 105 11.57 17.34 -0.47
C THR A 105 12.08 16.13 0.34
N GLU A 106 12.91 15.28 -0.26
CA GLU A 106 13.44 14.04 0.34
C GLU A 106 12.36 13.12 0.94
N GLU A 107 11.23 13.01 0.25
CA GLU A 107 10.08 12.22 0.72
C GLU A 107 9.51 11.31 -0.38
N TYR A 108 8.77 10.29 0.07
CA TYR A 108 7.96 9.47 -0.82
C TYR A 108 6.55 10.06 -0.90
N LEU A 109 5.99 10.18 -2.10
CA LEU A 109 4.57 10.45 -2.32
C LEU A 109 3.85 9.18 -2.73
N ILE A 110 2.72 8.88 -2.10
CA ILE A 110 1.76 7.88 -2.59
C ILE A 110 0.99 8.52 -3.73
N VAL A 111 1.17 7.98 -4.93
CA VAL A 111 0.51 8.48 -6.14
C VAL A 111 -0.65 7.59 -6.59
N ASN A 112 -0.69 6.34 -6.13
CA ASN A 112 -1.76 5.40 -6.42
C ASN A 112 -1.98 4.47 -5.23
N LEU A 113 -3.23 4.28 -4.83
CA LEU A 113 -3.62 3.33 -3.79
C LEU A 113 -4.90 2.63 -4.23
N VAL A 114 -4.78 1.31 -4.44
CA VAL A 114 -5.88 0.49 -4.93
C VAL A 114 -6.08 -0.72 -4.02
N LEU A 115 -7.30 -0.89 -3.54
CA LEU A 115 -7.73 -2.07 -2.80
C LEU A 115 -8.54 -2.97 -3.72
N TYR A 116 -8.38 -4.28 -3.59
CA TYR A 116 -9.27 -5.24 -4.19
C TYR A 116 -9.80 -6.15 -3.09
N LEU A 117 -11.11 -6.18 -2.93
CA LEU A 117 -11.78 -6.90 -1.86
C LEU A 117 -12.52 -8.10 -2.41
N SER A 118 -12.39 -9.25 -1.75
CA SER A 118 -13.13 -10.45 -2.12
C SER A 118 -14.64 -10.21 -2.07
N ILE A 119 -15.36 -10.60 -3.13
CA ILE A 119 -16.82 -10.59 -3.14
C ILE A 119 -17.39 -11.48 -2.04
N ALA A 120 -16.75 -12.63 -1.77
CA ALA A 120 -17.20 -13.53 -0.71
C ALA A 120 -17.18 -12.83 0.66
N LYS A 121 -16.17 -12.00 0.93
CA LYS A 121 -16.10 -11.18 2.14
C LYS A 121 -17.25 -10.15 2.18
N ILE A 122 -17.44 -9.43 1.08
CA ILE A 122 -18.47 -8.39 0.97
C ILE A 122 -19.85 -9.00 1.20
N ASN A 123 -20.17 -10.09 0.48
CA ASN A 123 -21.44 -10.81 0.62
C ASN A 123 -21.66 -11.30 2.05
N ARG A 124 -20.63 -11.86 2.69
CA ARG A 124 -20.70 -12.30 4.09
C ARG A 124 -20.94 -11.14 5.07
N TRP A 125 -20.31 -9.99 4.86
CA TRP A 125 -20.40 -8.86 5.80
C TRP A 125 -21.69 -8.06 5.64
N PHE A 126 -22.07 -7.76 4.41
CA PHE A 126 -23.22 -6.91 4.09
C PHE A 126 -24.51 -7.72 3.85
N GLY A 127 -24.45 -9.05 3.83
CA GLY A 127 -25.61 -9.91 3.56
C GLY A 127 -26.11 -9.79 2.12
N THR A 128 -25.20 -9.59 1.17
CA THR A 128 -25.49 -9.37 -0.25
C THR A 128 -25.17 -10.61 -1.10
N GLU A 129 -25.62 -10.63 -2.35
CA GLU A 129 -25.28 -11.65 -3.36
C GLU A 129 -24.80 -10.97 -4.65
N TYR A 130 -23.64 -10.30 -4.56
CA TYR A 130 -22.91 -9.79 -5.73
C TYR A 130 -22.23 -10.91 -6.53
#